data_AF-A0A512ISB8-F1
#
_entry.id   AF-A0A512ISB8-F1
#
_cell.length_a   1.000
_cell.length_b   1.000
_cell.length_c   1.000
_cell.angle_alpha   90.00
_cell.angle_beta   90.00
_cell.angle_gamma   90.00
#
_symmetry.space_group_name_H-M   'P 1'
#
loop_
_entity.id
_entity.type
_entity.pdbx_description
1 polymer ?
#
loop_
_entity_poly.entity_id
_entity_poly.type
_entity_poly.pdbx_seq_one_letter_code
_entity_poly.pdbx_strand_id
1 'polypeptide(L)'
;MAPPILTSSSTVCRGQIQAREYGSEAEMRSSYAAIQKRMMAPSPPPCPRPAPRAPSGAPACSWDAQVVATLGADRIYREPRRIIARIAEAHGVTSADITGPSRKTLHFKARLAAIAEVLDLNPRLSIPQLGKIFGGRDSTTIRNAFRHLGHEPQPVGARQ
;
A
#
# COMPACT_ATOMS: atom_id res chain seq x y z
N MET A 1 -2.05 8.67 -65.72
CA MET A 1 -2.94 9.21 -64.67
C MET A 1 -3.10 8.13 -63.60
N ALA A 2 -2.54 8.35 -62.42
CA ALA A 2 -2.57 7.40 -61.30
C ALA A 2 -3.58 7.86 -60.24
N PRO A 3 -4.42 6.97 -59.70
CA PRO A 3 -4.95 7.03 -58.33
C PRO A 3 -4.29 5.93 -57.46
N PRO A 4 -4.31 5.92 -56.11
CA PRO A 4 -5.39 6.34 -55.18
C PRO A 4 -4.89 7.18 -53.95
N ILE A 5 -5.67 7.98 -53.22
CA ILE A 5 -6.85 7.74 -52.34
C ILE A 5 -6.49 7.07 -50.99
N LEU A 6 -6.86 7.77 -49.90
CA LEU A 6 -7.12 7.37 -48.50
C LEU A 6 -5.95 7.12 -47.53
N THR A 7 -5.54 8.18 -46.83
CA THR A 7 -4.97 8.09 -45.47
C THR A 7 -6.11 7.94 -44.44
N SER A 8 -6.52 6.70 -44.19
CA SER A 8 -7.48 6.36 -43.13
C SER A 8 -6.79 6.16 -41.77
N SER A 9 -7.27 6.93 -40.80
CA SER A 9 -7.22 6.80 -39.34
C SER A 9 -6.60 5.53 -38.73
N SER A 10 -5.58 5.74 -37.90
CA SER A 10 -4.97 4.74 -37.02
C SER A 10 -5.82 4.50 -35.77
N THR A 11 -6.56 3.40 -35.75
CA THR A 11 -7.07 2.76 -34.53
C THR A 11 -5.98 1.81 -34.01
N VAL A 12 -5.43 2.11 -32.84
CA VAL A 12 -4.41 1.28 -32.18
C VAL A 12 -5.09 0.12 -31.46
N CYS A 13 -4.97 -1.09 -32.01
CA CYS A 13 -5.34 -2.35 -31.36
C CYS A 13 -4.11 -3.25 -31.15
N ARG A 14 -4.19 -4.06 -30.09
CA ARG A 14 -3.13 -4.85 -29.44
C ARG A 14 -2.32 -5.76 -30.39
N GLY A 15 -1.00 -5.75 -30.20
CA GLY A 15 -0.17 -6.97 -30.22
C GLY A 15 0.01 -7.73 -31.53
N GLN A 16 0.04 -7.06 -32.68
CA GLN A 16 0.52 -7.67 -33.94
C GLN A 16 1.88 -7.08 -34.31
N ILE A 17 2.92 -7.92 -34.42
CA ILE A 17 4.20 -7.53 -35.02
C ILE A 17 3.98 -7.53 -36.53
N GLN A 18 3.80 -6.34 -37.11
CA GLN A 18 3.66 -6.16 -38.55
C GLN A 18 5.05 -6.16 -39.19
N ALA A 19 5.29 -7.04 -40.16
CA ALA A 19 6.49 -6.99 -40.98
C ALA A 19 6.41 -5.74 -41.89
N ARG A 20 7.40 -4.85 -41.80
CA ARG A 20 7.52 -3.68 -42.69
C ARG A 20 8.41 -4.04 -43.87
N GLU A 21 7.88 -3.88 -45.07
CA GLU A 21 8.67 -3.87 -46.30
C GLU A 21 9.31 -2.48 -46.46
N TYR A 22 10.61 -2.43 -46.77
CA TYR A 22 11.34 -1.19 -47.00
C TYR A 22 11.72 -1.11 -48.49
N GLY A 23 11.37 -0.01 -49.15
CA GLY A 23 11.63 0.16 -50.58
C GLY A 23 13.07 0.56 -50.91
N SER A 24 13.86 0.95 -49.88
CA SER A 24 15.26 1.33 -50.04
C SER A 24 16.06 1.12 -48.74
N GLU A 25 17.38 1.00 -48.89
CA GLU A 25 18.30 0.87 -47.74
C GLU A 25 18.31 2.12 -46.86
N ALA A 26 18.21 3.31 -47.47
CA ALA A 26 18.19 4.58 -46.73
C ALA A 26 16.95 4.68 -45.81
N GLU A 27 15.80 4.22 -46.30
CA GLU A 27 14.56 4.17 -45.55
C GLU A 27 14.64 3.16 -44.39
N MET A 28 15.26 2.01 -44.63
CA MET A 28 15.54 1.01 -43.60
C MET A 28 16.43 1.58 -42.49
N ARG A 29 17.54 2.23 -42.85
CA ARG A 29 18.47 2.87 -41.89
C ARG A 29 17.80 3.99 -41.09
N SER A 30 16.95 4.80 -41.73
CA SER A 30 16.18 5.87 -41.05
C SER A 30 15.17 5.29 -40.05
N SER A 31 14.46 4.22 -40.43
CA SER A 31 13.54 3.50 -39.54
C SER A 31 14.27 2.93 -38.31
N TYR A 32 15.43 2.29 -38.52
CA TYR A 32 16.26 1.79 -37.42
C TYR A 32 16.75 2.90 -36.50
N ALA A 33 17.24 4.01 -37.06
CA ALA A 33 17.70 5.16 -36.28
C ALA A 33 16.55 5.74 -35.42
N ALA A 34 15.33 5.81 -35.96
CA ALA A 34 14.15 6.28 -35.23
C ALA A 34 13.75 5.32 -34.08
N ILE A 35 13.76 4.01 -34.33
CA ILE A 35 13.48 2.99 -33.31
C ILE A 35 14.55 3.04 -32.20
N GLN A 36 15.82 3.10 -32.58
CA GLN A 36 16.95 3.19 -31.64
C GLN A 36 16.84 4.45 -30.78
N LYS A 37 16.53 5.61 -31.36
CA LYS A 37 16.32 6.86 -30.61
C LYS A 37 15.17 6.77 -29.61
N ARG A 38 14.08 6.07 -29.95
CA ARG A 38 12.93 5.86 -29.05
C ARG A 38 13.26 4.90 -27.92
N MET A 39 13.96 3.80 -28.20
CA MET A 39 14.36 2.83 -27.18
C MET A 39 15.39 3.40 -26.20
N MET A 40 16.29 4.27 -26.69
CA MET A 40 17.37 4.87 -25.89
C MET A 40 17.00 6.21 -25.25
N ALA A 41 15.77 6.70 -25.47
CA ALA A 41 15.29 7.90 -24.79
C ALA A 41 15.17 7.62 -23.28
N PRO A 42 15.70 8.49 -22.41
CA PRO A 42 15.54 8.35 -20.98
C PRO A 42 14.05 8.35 -20.63
N SER A 43 13.66 7.50 -19.67
CA SER A 43 12.30 7.48 -19.14
C SER A 43 11.87 8.91 -18.80
N PRO A 44 10.64 9.32 -19.16
CA PRO A 44 10.10 10.58 -18.66
C PRO A 44 10.20 10.57 -17.12
N PRO A 45 10.43 11.74 -16.49
CA PRO A 45 10.51 11.81 -15.05
C PRO A 45 9.24 11.22 -14.43
N PRO A 46 9.34 10.46 -13.32
CA PRO A 46 8.17 9.94 -12.67
C PRO A 46 7.23 11.10 -12.33
N CYS A 47 5.92 10.87 -12.53
CA CYS A 47 4.90 11.86 -12.16
C CYS A 47 5.22 12.44 -10.77
N PRO A 48 5.07 13.76 -10.58
CA PRO A 48 5.36 14.38 -9.29
C PRO A 48 4.55 13.66 -8.21
N ARG A 49 5.25 13.15 -7.20
CA ARG A 49 4.62 12.50 -6.07
C ARG A 49 3.62 13.49 -5.49
N PRO A 50 2.33 13.13 -5.31
CA PRO A 50 1.40 14.02 -4.65
C PRO A 50 1.99 14.38 -3.29
N ALA A 51 1.97 15.67 -2.96
CA ALA A 51 2.52 16.19 -1.72
C ALA A 51 2.03 15.34 -0.53
N PRO A 52 2.87 15.11 0.49
CA PRO A 52 2.41 14.46 1.71
C PRO A 52 1.16 15.21 2.17
N ARG A 53 0.04 14.48 2.32
CA ARG A 53 -1.17 15.08 2.90
C ARG A 53 -0.74 15.65 4.24
N ALA A 54 -0.96 16.94 4.45
CA ALA A 54 -0.74 17.57 5.73
C ALA A 54 -1.38 16.70 6.82
N PRO A 55 -0.74 16.53 7.99
CA PRO A 55 -1.39 15.85 9.10
C PRO A 55 -2.71 16.58 9.33
N SER A 56 -3.84 15.90 9.11
CA SER A 56 -5.13 16.49 9.42
C SER A 56 -5.13 16.70 10.93
N GLY A 57 -4.88 17.93 11.36
CA GLY A 57 -4.93 18.37 12.77
C GLY A 57 -6.36 18.35 13.29
N ALA A 58 -7.04 17.21 13.19
CA ALA A 58 -8.22 16.97 13.97
C ALA A 58 -7.76 16.85 15.44
N PRO A 59 -8.30 17.65 16.36
CA PRO A 59 -7.99 17.50 17.77
C PRO A 59 -8.36 16.09 18.21
N ALA A 60 -7.51 15.51 19.06
CA ALA A 60 -7.72 14.23 19.72
C ALA A 60 -9.17 14.16 20.21
N CYS A 61 -9.88 13.12 19.75
CA CYS A 61 -11.27 12.83 20.07
C CYS A 61 -11.65 13.27 21.50
N SER A 62 -12.69 14.10 21.65
CA SER A 62 -13.28 14.43 22.97
C SER A 62 -13.78 13.21 23.76
N TRP A 63 -13.82 12.04 23.11
CA TRP A 63 -14.00 10.73 23.72
C TRP A 63 -12.89 10.36 24.71
N ASP A 64 -11.71 10.95 24.58
CA ASP A 64 -10.53 10.57 25.33
C ASP A 64 -10.66 10.81 26.84
N ALA A 65 -11.27 11.93 27.24
CA ALA A 65 -11.49 12.26 28.65
C ALA A 65 -12.59 11.40 29.30
N GLN A 66 -13.67 11.11 28.56
CA GLN A 66 -14.78 10.28 29.07
C GLN A 66 -14.40 8.80 29.17
N VAL A 67 -13.59 8.28 28.24
CA VAL A 67 -13.07 6.91 28.30
C VAL A 67 -12.12 6.74 29.48
N VAL A 68 -11.29 7.75 29.77
CA VAL A 68 -10.36 7.74 30.92
C VAL A 68 -11.12 7.67 32.24
N ALA A 69 -12.21 8.43 32.37
CA ALA A 69 -13.04 8.42 33.56
C ALA A 69 -13.78 7.09 33.81
N THR A 70 -14.05 6.30 32.75
CA THR A 70 -14.97 5.16 32.82
C THR A 70 -14.26 3.80 32.90
N LEU A 71 -13.08 3.62 32.30
CA LEU A 71 -12.43 2.31 32.17
C LEU A 71 -11.29 2.05 33.17
N GLY A 72 -10.80 3.07 33.86
CA GLY A 72 -9.60 2.98 34.70
C GLY A 72 -8.30 2.93 33.87
N ALA A 73 -7.19 3.43 34.45
CA ALA A 73 -5.92 3.63 33.75
C ALA A 73 -5.44 2.37 32.99
N ASP A 74 -5.49 1.21 33.63
CA ASP A 74 -5.00 -0.06 33.06
C ASP A 74 -5.74 -0.53 31.80
N ARG A 75 -7.05 -0.28 31.69
CA ARG A 75 -7.81 -0.66 30.48
C ARG A 75 -7.51 0.27 29.31
N ILE A 76 -7.23 1.54 29.57
CA ILE A 76 -6.96 2.54 28.52
C ILE A 76 -5.67 2.19 27.80
N TYR A 77 -4.65 1.72 28.53
CA TYR A 77 -3.40 1.28 27.92
C TYR A 77 -3.56 0.01 27.07
N ARG A 78 -4.57 -0.82 27.34
CA ARG A 78 -4.87 -2.03 26.55
C ARG A 78 -5.78 -1.79 25.35
N GLU A 79 -6.41 -0.63 25.23
CA GLU A 79 -7.33 -0.33 24.12
C GLU A 79 -6.57 -0.33 22.77
N PRO A 80 -6.91 -1.22 21.82
CA PRO A 80 -6.17 -1.34 20.56
C PRO A 80 -6.08 -0.04 19.76
N ARG A 81 -7.13 0.80 19.81
CA ARG A 81 -7.15 2.10 19.12
C ARG A 81 -6.10 3.07 19.69
N ARG A 82 -5.87 3.05 21.00
CA ARG A 82 -4.87 3.90 21.67
C ARG A 82 -3.45 3.42 21.38
N ILE A 83 -3.24 2.11 21.42
CA ILE A 83 -1.96 1.49 21.05
C ILE A 83 -1.58 1.88 19.62
N ILE A 84 -2.54 1.78 18.68
CA ILE A 84 -2.32 2.20 17.28
C ILE A 84 -1.97 3.68 17.18
N ALA A 85 -2.66 4.56 17.91
CA ALA A 85 -2.39 5.99 17.91
C ALA A 85 -0.98 6.31 18.42
N ARG A 86 -0.58 5.72 19.55
CA ARG A 86 0.77 5.88 20.13
C ARG A 86 1.87 5.41 19.19
N ILE A 87 1.66 4.27 18.55
CA ILE A 87 2.63 3.73 17.58
C ILE A 87 2.67 4.59 16.31
N ALA A 88 1.53 5.10 15.87
CA ALA A 88 1.49 6.07 14.77
C ALA A 88 2.37 7.29 15.06
N GLU A 89 2.25 7.88 16.24
CA GLU A 89 3.07 9.00 16.70
C GLU A 89 4.57 8.63 16.74
N ALA A 90 4.91 7.48 17.32
CA ALA A 90 6.30 7.02 17.40
C ALA A 90 6.96 6.81 16.02
N HIS A 91 6.19 6.42 15.01
CA HIS A 91 6.66 6.20 13.64
C HIS A 91 6.46 7.40 12.71
N GLY A 92 5.89 8.51 13.20
CA GLY A 92 5.60 9.71 12.40
C GLY A 92 4.57 9.48 11.28
N VAL A 93 3.63 8.56 11.48
CA VAL A 93 2.54 8.23 10.54
C VAL A 93 1.19 8.48 11.18
N THR A 94 0.11 8.56 10.39
CA THR A 94 -1.23 8.66 10.97
C THR A 94 -1.80 7.29 11.35
N SER A 95 -2.74 7.24 12.29
CA SER A 95 -3.45 5.98 12.62
C SER A 95 -4.20 5.41 11.41
N ALA A 96 -4.67 6.27 10.51
CA ALA A 96 -5.28 5.90 9.23
C ALA A 96 -4.28 5.25 8.26
N ASP A 97 -2.99 5.58 8.34
CA ASP A 97 -1.94 4.96 7.52
C ASP A 97 -1.63 3.53 7.97
N ILE A 98 -1.77 3.25 9.26
CA ILE A 98 -1.57 1.91 9.85
C ILE A 98 -2.73 0.98 9.47
N THR A 99 -3.97 1.45 9.59
CA THR A 99 -5.18 0.69 9.25
C THR A 99 -5.48 0.67 7.75
N GLY A 100 -5.06 1.69 7.01
CA GLY A 100 -5.33 1.83 5.57
C GLY A 100 -4.57 0.86 4.65
N PRO A 101 -4.86 0.89 3.33
CA PRO A 101 -4.35 -0.09 2.37
C PRO A 101 -2.88 0.13 1.95
N SER A 102 -2.23 1.21 2.44
CA SER A 102 -0.88 1.56 2.01
C SER A 102 0.14 0.47 2.34
N ARG A 103 0.98 0.13 1.35
CA ARG A 103 2.03 -0.90 1.46
C ARG A 103 3.44 -0.32 1.51
N LYS A 104 3.57 1.00 1.70
CA LYS A 104 4.88 1.64 1.88
C LYS A 104 5.59 0.98 3.06
N THR A 105 6.90 0.75 2.93
CA THR A 105 7.71 0.08 3.96
C THR A 105 7.56 0.72 5.34
N LEU A 106 7.48 2.05 5.39
CA LEU A 106 7.23 2.80 6.63
C LEU A 106 5.89 2.42 7.29
N HIS A 107 4.80 2.42 6.52
CA HIS A 107 3.45 2.11 7.02
C HIS A 107 3.34 0.64 7.41
N PHE A 108 4.02 -0.24 6.66
CA PHE A 108 4.09 -1.67 6.96
C PHE A 108 4.85 -1.94 8.28
N LYS A 109 6.00 -1.31 8.50
CA LYS A 109 6.76 -1.43 9.75
C LYS A 109 5.96 -0.92 10.96
N ALA A 110 5.37 0.26 10.86
CA ALA A 110 4.52 0.82 11.92
C ALA A 110 3.34 -0.11 12.26
N ARG A 111 2.75 -0.75 11.24
CA ARG A 111 1.68 -1.73 11.44
C ARG A 111 2.15 -3.02 12.09
N LEU A 112 3.32 -3.54 11.73
CA LEU A 112 3.88 -4.71 12.40
C LEU A 112 4.11 -4.43 13.88
N ALA A 113 4.69 -3.27 14.21
CA ALA A 113 4.86 -2.83 15.58
C ALA A 113 3.51 -2.73 16.32
N ALA A 114 2.48 -2.15 15.67
CA ALA A 114 1.14 -2.05 16.24
C ALA A 114 0.50 -3.41 16.51
N ILE A 115 0.67 -4.38 15.61
CA ILE A 115 0.15 -5.74 15.80
C ILE A 115 0.86 -6.44 16.96
N ALA A 116 2.18 -6.30 17.08
CA ALA A 116 2.96 -6.88 18.17
C ALA A 116 2.50 -6.35 19.53
N GLU A 117 2.42 -5.03 19.67
CA GLU A 117 2.08 -4.41 20.95
C GLU A 117 0.61 -4.67 21.37
N VAL A 118 -0.33 -4.70 20.42
CA VAL A 118 -1.71 -5.09 20.70
C VAL A 118 -1.79 -6.54 21.17
N LEU A 119 -0.96 -7.44 20.63
CA LEU A 119 -0.92 -8.84 21.04
C LEU A 119 -0.38 -8.98 22.47
N ASP A 120 0.73 -8.33 22.77
CA ASP A 120 1.38 -8.39 24.08
C ASP A 120 0.43 -7.93 25.20
N LEU A 121 -0.34 -6.89 24.91
CA LEU A 121 -1.31 -6.32 25.85
C LEU A 121 -2.63 -7.08 25.87
N ASN A 122 -3.01 -7.75 24.78
CA ASN A 122 -4.27 -8.50 24.63
C ASN A 122 -4.06 -9.89 24.01
N PRO A 123 -3.46 -10.83 24.75
CA PRO A 123 -3.17 -12.18 24.23
C PRO A 123 -4.44 -13.00 23.96
N ARG A 124 -5.60 -12.56 24.45
CA ARG A 124 -6.89 -13.23 24.24
C ARG A 124 -7.52 -12.94 22.87
N LEU A 125 -6.99 -11.97 22.11
CA LEU A 125 -7.55 -11.62 20.80
C LEU A 125 -7.18 -12.66 19.75
N SER A 126 -8.19 -13.13 19.04
CA SER A 126 -7.98 -14.03 17.91
C SER A 126 -7.44 -13.28 16.68
N ILE A 127 -6.70 -13.99 15.83
CA ILE A 127 -6.20 -13.49 14.53
C ILE A 127 -7.28 -12.79 13.68
N PRO A 128 -8.50 -13.36 13.49
CA PRO A 128 -9.54 -12.67 12.72
C PRO A 128 -10.07 -11.42 13.42
N GLN A 129 -10.09 -11.37 14.75
CA GLN A 129 -10.46 -10.15 15.48
C GLN A 129 -9.41 -9.05 15.31
N LEU A 130 -8.12 -9.40 15.35
CA LEU A 130 -7.03 -8.49 15.01
C LEU A 130 -7.21 -7.93 13.59
N GLY A 131 -7.52 -8.78 12.60
CA GLY A 131 -7.81 -8.34 11.24
C GLY A 131 -8.89 -7.25 11.15
N LYS A 132 -10.00 -7.42 11.91
CA LYS A 132 -11.09 -6.43 12.00
C LYS A 132 -10.62 -5.10 12.60
N ILE A 133 -9.83 -5.15 13.68
CA ILE A 133 -9.28 -3.96 14.34
C ILE A 133 -8.38 -3.16 13.37
N PHE A 134 -7.60 -3.85 12.55
CA PHE A 134 -6.67 -3.25 11.60
C PHE A 134 -7.30 -2.89 10.23
N GLY A 135 -8.59 -2.57 10.19
CA GLY A 135 -9.28 -2.12 8.99
C GLY A 135 -9.88 -3.23 8.13
N GLY A 136 -10.23 -4.37 8.74
CA GLY A 136 -10.86 -5.49 8.03
C GLY A 136 -9.88 -6.32 7.20
N ARG A 137 -8.63 -6.46 7.63
CA ARG A 137 -7.62 -7.26 6.93
C ARG A 137 -7.87 -8.75 7.06
N ASP A 138 -7.47 -9.47 6.02
CA ASP A 138 -7.49 -10.93 6.01
C ASP A 138 -6.61 -11.51 7.13
N SER A 139 -7.12 -12.56 7.76
CA SER A 139 -6.41 -13.28 8.82
C SER A 139 -5.07 -13.87 8.36
N THR A 140 -4.92 -14.15 7.07
CA THR A 140 -3.66 -14.59 6.43
C THR A 140 -2.61 -13.49 6.45
N THR A 141 -3.00 -12.22 6.29
CA THR A 141 -2.10 -11.07 6.35
C THR A 141 -1.55 -10.89 7.77
N ILE A 142 -2.40 -11.07 8.77
CA ILE A 142 -2.00 -11.04 10.19
C ILE A 142 -1.09 -12.24 10.51
N ARG A 143 -1.37 -13.42 9.96
CA ARG A 143 -0.48 -14.59 10.08
C ARG A 143 0.90 -14.36 9.44
N ASN A 144 0.95 -13.66 8.31
CA ASN A 144 2.22 -13.30 7.69
C ASN A 144 3.00 -12.30 8.55
N ALA A 145 2.30 -11.32 9.16
CA ALA A 145 2.91 -10.41 10.13
C ALA A 145 3.54 -11.17 11.31
N PHE A 146 2.86 -12.19 11.85
CA PHE A 146 3.38 -13.04 12.92
C PHE A 146 4.67 -13.77 12.54
N ARG A 147 4.74 -14.35 11.33
CA ARG A 147 5.96 -14.98 10.82
C ARG A 147 7.14 -14.01 10.76
N HIS A 148 6.89 -12.76 10.39
CA HIS A 148 7.93 -11.73 10.36
C HIS A 148 8.38 -11.29 11.76
N LEU A 149 7.52 -11.41 12.76
CA LEU A 149 7.80 -11.04 14.15
C LEU A 149 8.39 -12.20 14.97
N GLY A 150 8.43 -13.43 14.43
CA GLY A 150 8.87 -14.62 15.16
C GLY A 150 7.89 -15.08 16.25
N HIS A 151 6.70 -14.50 16.32
CA HIS A 151 5.63 -14.94 17.22
C HIS A 151 4.80 -16.03 16.54
N GLU A 152 4.69 -17.20 17.17
CA GLU A 152 3.69 -18.18 16.76
C GLU A 152 2.35 -17.84 17.42
N PRO A 153 1.26 -17.62 16.66
CA PRO A 153 -0.04 -17.38 17.25
C PRO A 153 -0.54 -18.67 17.92
N GLN A 154 -0.70 -18.63 19.24
CA GLN A 154 -1.32 -19.71 20.00
C GLN A 154 -2.71 -20.03 19.40
N PRO A 155 -3.00 -21.30 19.07
CA PRO A 155 -4.30 -21.67 18.54
C PRO A 155 -5.37 -21.39 19.61
N VAL A 156 -6.34 -20.53 19.28
CA VAL A 156 -7.49 -20.26 20.13
C VAL A 156 -8.37 -21.52 20.13
N GLY A 157 -8.11 -22.40 21.08
CA GLY A 157 -8.68 -23.75 21.16
C GLY A 157 -8.13 -24.63 22.29
N ALA A 158 -6.99 -24.26 22.90
CA ALA A 158 -6.53 -24.89 24.13
C ALA A 158 -7.35 -24.36 25.32
N ARG A 159 -8.49 -25.00 25.60
CA ARG A 159 -9.19 -24.87 26.89
C ARG A 159 -8.28 -25.47 27.97
N GLN A 160 -7.91 -24.67 28.96
CA GLN A 160 -7.64 -25.15 30.32
C GLN A 160 -8.87 -24.85 31.17
#